data_AF-A0A2W1DU84-F1
#
_entry.id   AF-A0A2W1DU84-F1
#
_cell.length_a   1.000
_cell.length_b   1.000
_cell.length_c   1.000
_cell.angle_alpha   90.00
_cell.angle_beta   90.00
_cell.angle_gamma   90.00
#
_symmetry.space_group_name_H-M   'P 1'
#
loop_
_entity.id
_entity.type
_entity.pdbx_description
1 polymer ?
#
loop_
_entity_poly.entity_id
_entity_poly.type
_entity_poly.pdbx_seq_one_letter_code
_entity_poly.pdbx_strand_id
1 'polypeptide(L)'
;MSSPTFFDNANEVRLALTKLSSAVREMKPSGAKPIPPKPDCFNLLARPVTNGCRICGLPGHQSTNIKNAAMCRTALIALTRHWEDMAECISFLYSHSDRFHKAVQAIEPTYDMRLDNGVEKCGDLEVVLVDRMTRNFLKYVAHVGRIRAKVNVVCDGEEIGRFERVKKLVEGFLLGGLTLSDLYQQSVAKE
;
A
#
# COMPACT_ATOMS: atom_id res chain seq x y z
N MET A 1 26.92 -18.73 -29.10
CA MET A 1 26.83 -17.77 -27.98
C MET A 1 25.34 -17.61 -27.69
N SER A 2 24.84 -18.26 -26.65
CA SER A 2 23.41 -18.37 -26.36
C SER A 2 23.07 -17.54 -25.12
N SER A 3 22.01 -16.75 -25.21
CA SER A 3 21.66 -15.62 -24.35
C SER A 3 21.44 -16.00 -22.87
N PRO A 4 22.10 -15.32 -21.91
CA PRO A 4 21.85 -15.51 -20.47
C PRO A 4 20.59 -14.81 -19.94
N THR A 5 20.00 -13.88 -20.71
CA THR A 5 19.02 -12.92 -20.19
C THR A 5 17.61 -13.46 -19.91
N PHE A 6 17.22 -14.61 -20.48
CA PHE A 6 15.85 -15.14 -20.33
C PHE A 6 15.63 -15.87 -18.99
N PHE A 7 16.67 -16.48 -18.42
CA PHE A 7 16.54 -17.25 -17.18
C PHE A 7 16.54 -16.37 -15.92
N ASP A 8 17.17 -15.19 -15.99
CA ASP A 8 17.23 -14.24 -14.88
C ASP A 8 15.86 -13.60 -14.62
N ASN A 9 15.17 -13.15 -15.68
CA ASN A 9 13.86 -12.50 -15.56
C ASN A 9 12.77 -13.40 -14.97
N ALA A 10 12.74 -14.69 -15.34
CA ALA A 10 11.71 -15.61 -14.82
C ALA A 10 11.86 -15.86 -13.30
N ASN A 11 13.10 -15.96 -12.82
CA ASN A 11 13.38 -16.10 -11.40
C ASN A 11 13.05 -14.82 -10.63
N GLU A 12 13.40 -13.66 -11.17
CA GLU A 12 13.07 -12.36 -10.57
C GLU A 12 11.56 -12.12 -10.51
N VAL A 13 10.82 -12.47 -11.57
CA VAL A 13 9.35 -12.42 -11.58
C VAL A 13 8.77 -13.32 -10.50
N ARG A 14 9.27 -14.55 -10.34
CA ARG A 14 8.82 -15.45 -9.28
C ARG A 14 9.12 -14.90 -7.88
N LEU A 15 10.29 -14.29 -7.68
CA LEU A 15 10.66 -13.66 -6.41
C LEU A 15 9.76 -12.47 -6.08
N ALA A 16 9.52 -11.59 -7.05
CA ALA A 16 8.64 -10.44 -6.90
C ALA A 16 7.18 -10.85 -6.63
N LEU A 17 6.66 -11.86 -7.35
CA LEU A 17 5.34 -12.43 -7.07
C LEU A 17 5.26 -13.04 -5.67
N THR A 18 6.29 -13.77 -5.25
CA THR A 18 6.36 -14.37 -3.90
C THR A 18 6.32 -13.28 -2.84
N LYS A 19 7.08 -12.19 -3.05
CA LYS A 19 7.14 -11.05 -2.14
C LYS A 19 5.80 -10.31 -2.05
N LEU A 20 5.15 -10.01 -3.19
CA LEU A 20 3.81 -9.44 -3.19
C LEU A 20 2.79 -10.37 -2.54
N SER A 21 2.84 -11.67 -2.80
CA SER A 21 1.94 -12.65 -2.18
C SER A 21 2.11 -12.69 -0.67
N SER A 22 3.34 -12.61 -0.17
CA SER A 22 3.60 -12.52 1.27
C SER A 22 3.03 -11.22 1.86
N ALA A 23 3.26 -10.08 1.18
CA ALA A 23 2.73 -8.79 1.62
C ALA A 23 1.18 -8.77 1.63
N VAL A 24 0.53 -9.29 0.59
CA VAL A 24 -0.94 -9.38 0.50
C VAL A 24 -1.51 -10.26 1.62
N ARG A 25 -0.84 -11.34 1.99
CA ARG A 25 -1.24 -12.15 3.15
C ARG A 25 -1.13 -11.34 4.44
N GLU A 26 -0.05 -10.58 4.61
CA GLU A 26 0.15 -9.72 5.79
C GLU A 26 -0.76 -8.47 5.83
N MET A 27 -1.43 -8.13 4.72
CA MET A 27 -2.41 -7.05 4.64
C MET A 27 -3.75 -7.39 5.32
N LYS A 28 -4.02 -8.68 5.58
CA LYS A 28 -5.23 -9.13 6.28
C LYS A 28 -4.97 -9.31 7.78
N PRO A 29 -5.93 -8.99 8.67
CA PRO A 29 -5.76 -9.22 10.10
C PRO A 29 -5.35 -10.65 10.47
N SER A 30 -5.91 -11.66 9.79
CA SER A 30 -5.61 -13.08 10.02
C SER A 30 -4.22 -13.51 9.56
N GLY A 31 -3.61 -12.81 8.60
CA GLY A 31 -2.27 -13.12 8.08
C GLY A 31 -1.18 -12.16 8.56
N ALA A 32 -1.54 -11.12 9.32
CA ALA A 32 -0.65 -10.05 9.71
C ALA A 32 0.28 -10.49 10.86
N LYS A 33 1.60 -10.45 10.63
CA LYS A 33 2.62 -10.75 11.65
C LYS A 33 2.58 -9.80 12.86
N PRO A 34 3.07 -10.14 14.05
CA PRO A 34 3.13 -9.18 15.17
C PRO A 34 3.90 -7.90 14.81
N ILE A 35 3.51 -6.75 15.36
CA ILE A 35 4.23 -5.48 15.17
C ILE A 35 5.54 -5.55 15.98
N PRO A 36 6.72 -5.43 15.35
CA PRO A 36 7.98 -5.42 16.08
C PRO A 36 8.13 -4.13 16.90
N PRO A 37 8.97 -4.09 17.95
CA PRO A 37 9.17 -2.90 18.78
C PRO A 37 9.65 -1.67 18.01
N LYS A 38 10.37 -1.88 16.90
CA LYS A 38 10.84 -0.84 15.97
C LYS A 38 10.44 -1.26 14.56
N PRO A 39 9.22 -0.91 14.08
CA PRO A 39 8.79 -1.27 12.74
C PRO A 39 9.62 -0.51 11.71
N ASP A 40 10.15 -1.25 10.74
CA ASP A 40 10.76 -0.75 9.52
C ASP A 40 10.17 -1.52 8.34
N CYS A 41 9.88 -0.82 7.23
CA CYS A 41 9.24 -1.40 6.04
C CYS A 41 8.03 -2.30 6.39
N PHE A 42 7.03 -1.75 7.08
CA PHE A 42 5.97 -2.55 7.71
C PHE A 42 4.57 -1.97 7.50
N ASN A 43 3.62 -2.81 7.06
CA ASN A 43 2.22 -2.42 6.98
C ASN A 43 1.56 -2.40 8.37
N LEU A 44 1.40 -1.19 8.92
CA LEU A 44 0.75 -0.96 10.22
C LEU A 44 -0.78 -0.89 10.15
N LEU A 45 -1.37 -0.88 8.94
CA LEU A 45 -2.82 -0.72 8.74
C LEU A 45 -3.58 -2.05 8.64
N ALA A 46 -2.88 -3.18 8.58
CA ALA A 46 -3.47 -4.51 8.44
C ALA A 46 -4.22 -4.99 9.70
N ARG A 47 -3.95 -4.38 10.87
CA ARG A 47 -4.42 -4.86 12.17
C ARG A 47 -5.30 -3.82 12.85
N PRO A 48 -6.32 -4.24 13.62
CA PRO A 48 -6.95 -3.37 14.61
C PRO A 48 -5.88 -2.92 15.61
N VAL A 49 -5.78 -1.60 15.82
CA VAL A 49 -4.85 -1.06 16.81
C VAL A 49 -5.60 -0.85 18.12
N THR A 50 -5.45 -1.79 19.05
CA THR A 50 -5.80 -1.54 20.45
C THR A 50 -4.74 -0.59 21.01
N ASN A 51 -5.15 0.45 21.73
CA ASN A 51 -4.22 1.35 22.42
C ASN A 51 -3.27 2.17 21.51
N GLY A 52 -3.73 2.53 20.30
CA GLY A 52 -3.00 3.38 19.36
C GLY A 52 -3.14 4.88 19.62
N CYS A 53 -2.50 5.67 18.77
CA CYS A 53 -2.67 7.12 18.80
C CYS A 53 -4.12 7.53 18.54
N ARG A 54 -4.67 8.41 19.37
CA ARG A 54 -6.03 8.95 19.17
C ARG A 54 -6.21 9.74 17.87
N ILE A 55 -5.12 10.25 17.27
CA ILE A 55 -5.17 11.04 16.03
C ILE A 55 -4.90 10.15 14.82
N CYS A 56 -3.73 9.49 14.76
CA CYS A 56 -3.38 8.69 13.59
C CYS A 56 -3.87 7.25 13.66
N GLY A 57 -4.24 6.71 14.83
CA GLY A 57 -4.62 5.31 14.98
C GLY A 57 -3.48 4.32 14.79
N LEU A 58 -2.24 4.78 14.61
CA LEU A 58 -1.05 3.94 14.49
C LEU A 58 -0.55 3.51 15.89
N PRO A 59 0.07 2.32 16.00
CA PRO A 59 0.63 1.82 17.25
C PRO A 59 1.82 2.66 17.72
N GLY A 60 2.05 2.73 19.02
CA GLY A 60 3.28 3.30 19.60
C GLY A 60 3.07 4.35 20.67
N HIS A 61 2.03 5.17 20.62
CA HIS A 61 1.82 6.22 21.64
C HIS A 61 0.34 6.57 21.81
N GLN A 62 -0.12 6.71 23.05
CA GLN A 62 -1.52 7.01 23.39
C GLN A 62 -1.78 8.50 23.67
N SER A 63 -0.75 9.35 23.59
CA SER A 63 -0.83 10.73 24.05
C SER A 63 -1.32 11.69 22.95
N THR A 64 -2.12 12.68 23.37
CA THR A 64 -2.42 13.89 22.60
C THR A 64 -1.25 14.87 22.55
N ASN A 65 -0.20 14.64 23.36
CA ASN A 65 0.98 15.48 23.41
C ASN A 65 1.87 15.25 22.18
N ILE A 66 2.09 16.31 21.41
CA ILE A 66 2.94 16.33 20.23
C ILE A 66 4.40 15.99 20.54
N LYS A 67 4.85 16.09 21.79
CA LYS A 67 6.19 15.65 22.21
C LYS A 67 6.40 14.14 22.04
N ASN A 68 5.33 13.35 21.97
CA ASN A 68 5.38 11.91 21.63
C ASN A 68 5.20 11.65 20.11
N ALA A 69 5.32 12.69 19.27
CA ALA A 69 5.21 12.59 17.82
C ALA A 69 6.28 11.72 17.15
N ALA A 70 7.43 11.53 17.80
CA ALA A 70 8.52 10.72 17.24
C ALA A 70 8.06 9.31 16.87
N MET A 71 7.20 8.68 17.68
CA MET A 71 6.64 7.36 17.38
C MET A 71 5.63 7.40 16.23
N CYS A 72 4.85 8.48 16.10
CA CYS A 72 3.99 8.69 14.92
C CYS A 72 4.83 8.73 13.65
N ARG A 73 5.90 9.53 13.70
CA ARG A 73 6.79 9.78 12.57
C ARG A 73 7.43 8.45 12.14
N THR A 74 8.01 7.70 13.07
CA THR A 74 8.57 6.36 12.79
C THR A 74 7.54 5.43 12.16
N ALA A 75 6.32 5.39 12.70
CA ALA A 75 5.25 4.56 12.16
C ALA A 75 4.86 4.97 10.72
N LEU A 76 4.78 6.27 10.43
CA LEU A 76 4.49 6.79 9.10
C LEU A 76 5.62 6.47 8.11
N ILE A 77 6.89 6.66 8.51
CA ILE A 77 8.05 6.30 7.69
C ILE A 77 8.04 4.81 7.36
N ALA A 78 7.82 3.95 8.36
CA ALA A 78 7.80 2.50 8.17
C ALA A 78 6.69 2.06 7.22
N LEU A 79 5.52 2.71 7.30
CA LEU A 79 4.39 2.47 6.42
C LEU A 79 4.67 2.96 4.99
N THR A 80 5.30 4.13 4.82
CA THR A 80 5.70 4.63 3.49
C THR A 80 6.78 3.74 2.87
N ARG A 81 7.78 3.30 3.64
CA ARG A 81 8.82 2.36 3.17
C ARG A 81 8.24 1.02 2.71
N HIS A 82 7.23 0.52 3.41
CA HIS A 82 6.50 -0.66 2.94
C HIS A 82 5.93 -0.44 1.54
N TRP A 83 5.32 0.71 1.28
CA TRP A 83 4.76 1.01 -0.03
C TRP A 83 5.80 1.33 -1.11
N GLU A 84 6.96 1.89 -0.75
CA GLU A 84 8.10 2.00 -1.67
C GLU A 84 8.53 0.61 -2.16
N ASP A 85 8.72 -0.32 -1.22
CA ASP A 85 9.11 -1.69 -1.51
C ASP A 85 8.07 -2.44 -2.37
N MET A 86 6.78 -2.20 -2.12
CA MET A 86 5.69 -2.74 -2.93
C MET A 86 5.62 -2.08 -4.31
N ALA A 87 5.87 -0.77 -4.42
CA ALA A 87 5.85 -0.05 -5.68
C ALA A 87 6.95 -0.56 -6.63
N GLU A 88 8.14 -0.86 -6.10
CA GLU A 88 9.21 -1.50 -6.87
C GLU A 88 8.77 -2.85 -7.43
N CYS A 89 8.15 -3.70 -6.59
CA CYS A 89 7.65 -5.01 -7.03
C CYS A 89 6.54 -4.89 -8.08
N ILE A 90 5.59 -3.96 -7.87
CA ILE A 90 4.49 -3.69 -8.82
C ILE A 90 5.05 -3.22 -10.16
N SER A 91 5.94 -2.23 -10.14
CA SER A 91 6.55 -1.67 -11.35
C SER A 91 7.33 -2.72 -12.13
N PHE A 92 8.10 -3.54 -11.41
CA PHE A 92 8.86 -4.63 -12.02
C PHE A 92 7.94 -5.66 -12.68
N LEU A 93 6.93 -6.14 -11.95
CA LEU A 93 5.99 -7.15 -12.47
C LEU A 93 5.11 -6.62 -13.60
N TYR A 94 4.70 -5.36 -13.53
CA TYR A 94 3.94 -4.72 -14.60
C TYR A 94 4.72 -4.68 -15.92
N SER A 95 6.05 -4.57 -15.84
CA SER A 95 6.93 -4.48 -17.00
C SER A 95 7.38 -5.85 -17.53
N HIS A 96 7.39 -6.89 -16.68
CA HIS A 96 8.01 -8.19 -17.00
C HIS A 96 7.07 -9.40 -16.90
N SER A 97 5.83 -9.23 -16.43
CA SER A 97 4.84 -10.31 -16.35
C SER A 97 3.56 -9.91 -17.08
N ASP A 98 3.33 -10.53 -18.24
CA ASP A 98 2.11 -10.30 -19.05
C ASP A 98 0.83 -10.57 -18.28
N ARG A 99 0.83 -11.59 -17.42
CA ARG A 99 -0.34 -11.93 -16.59
C ARG A 99 -0.60 -10.84 -15.55
N PHE A 100 0.45 -10.32 -14.91
CA PHE A 100 0.32 -9.24 -13.95
C PHE A 100 -0.09 -7.94 -14.64
N HIS A 101 0.51 -7.61 -15.78
CA HIS A 101 0.13 -6.47 -16.60
C HIS A 101 -1.35 -6.49 -16.98
N LYS A 102 -1.85 -7.63 -17.48
CA LYS A 102 -3.27 -7.82 -17.81
C LYS A 102 -4.17 -7.71 -16.58
N ALA A 103 -3.75 -8.26 -15.44
CA ALA A 103 -4.50 -8.14 -14.19
C ALA A 103 -4.62 -6.67 -13.73
N VAL A 104 -3.55 -5.89 -13.89
CA VAL A 104 -3.56 -4.44 -13.63
C VAL A 104 -4.48 -3.70 -14.61
N GLN A 105 -4.45 -4.01 -15.90
CA GLN A 105 -5.34 -3.38 -16.88
C GLN A 105 -6.82 -3.73 -16.67
N ALA A 106 -7.11 -4.90 -16.10
CA ALA A 106 -8.47 -5.38 -15.86
C ALA A 106 -9.03 -4.97 -14.49
N ILE A 107 -8.27 -4.26 -13.65
CA ILE A 107 -8.78 -3.81 -12.36
C ILE A 107 -9.71 -2.60 -12.55
N GLU A 108 -10.85 -2.63 -11.87
CA GLU A 108 -11.81 -1.52 -11.85
C GLU A 108 -11.78 -0.90 -10.45
N PRO A 109 -10.89 0.07 -10.19
CA PRO A 109 -10.77 0.68 -8.88
C PRO A 109 -12.04 1.48 -8.55
N THR A 110 -12.55 1.34 -7.32
CA THR A 110 -13.69 2.13 -6.83
C THR A 110 -13.35 2.83 -5.53
N TYR A 111 -14.06 3.91 -5.22
CA TYR A 111 -13.86 4.66 -3.98
C TYR A 111 -14.04 3.77 -2.73
N ASP A 112 -14.96 2.80 -2.77
CA ASP A 112 -15.25 1.91 -1.64
C ASP A 112 -14.20 0.85 -1.35
N MET A 113 -13.31 0.56 -2.31
CA MET A 113 -12.18 -0.32 -2.07
C MET A 113 -11.27 0.17 -0.92
N ARG A 114 -11.27 1.48 -0.59
CA ARG A 114 -10.52 2.05 0.56
C ARG A 114 -10.94 1.48 1.92
N LEU A 115 -12.17 0.96 2.03
CA LEU A 115 -12.69 0.40 3.27
C LEU A 115 -12.16 -1.00 3.54
N ASP A 116 -11.63 -1.68 2.51
CA ASP A 116 -11.08 -3.04 2.58
C ASP A 116 -12.03 -4.06 3.27
N ASN A 117 -13.35 -3.87 3.07
CA ASN A 117 -14.42 -4.68 3.65
C ASN A 117 -15.19 -5.52 2.61
N GLY A 118 -14.78 -5.44 1.34
CA GLY A 118 -15.41 -6.18 0.24
C GLY A 118 -15.05 -7.66 0.24
N VAL A 119 -15.83 -8.45 -0.50
CA VAL A 119 -15.60 -9.88 -0.72
C VAL A 119 -14.25 -10.09 -1.41
N GLU A 120 -13.53 -11.14 -0.99
CA GLU A 120 -12.27 -11.50 -1.63
C GLU A 120 -12.50 -11.92 -3.08
N LYS A 121 -11.76 -11.29 -4.00
CA LYS A 121 -11.76 -11.71 -5.39
C LYS A 121 -11.13 -13.10 -5.50
N CYS A 122 -11.82 -14.02 -6.18
CA CYS A 122 -11.30 -15.35 -6.50
C CYS A 122 -10.79 -15.37 -7.95
N GLY A 123 -9.83 -16.25 -8.25
CA GLY A 123 -9.32 -16.47 -9.60
C GLY A 123 -7.81 -16.62 -9.64
N ASP A 124 -7.22 -16.21 -10.76
CA ASP A 124 -5.79 -16.22 -10.99
C ASP A 124 -5.04 -15.41 -9.91
N LEU A 125 -3.87 -15.93 -9.53
CA LEU A 125 -3.02 -15.35 -8.49
C LEU A 125 -2.84 -13.84 -8.70
N GLU A 126 -2.44 -13.42 -9.89
CA GLU A 126 -2.16 -12.03 -10.24
C GLU A 126 -3.39 -11.13 -10.08
N VAL A 127 -4.58 -11.63 -10.44
CA VAL A 127 -5.84 -10.89 -10.27
C VAL A 127 -6.15 -10.69 -8.78
N VAL A 128 -5.95 -11.72 -7.96
CA VAL A 128 -6.12 -11.63 -6.51
C VAL A 128 -5.11 -10.67 -5.90
N LEU A 129 -3.84 -10.75 -6.31
CA LEU A 129 -2.79 -9.85 -5.83
C LEU A 129 -3.11 -8.38 -6.16
N VAL A 130 -3.45 -8.09 -7.42
CA VAL A 130 -3.77 -6.73 -7.87
C VAL A 130 -4.99 -6.18 -7.12
N ASP A 131 -6.07 -6.94 -6.95
CA ASP A 131 -7.25 -6.48 -6.20
C ASP A 131 -6.90 -6.14 -4.74
N ARG A 132 -6.19 -7.03 -4.04
CA ARG A 132 -5.85 -6.81 -2.62
C ARG A 132 -4.86 -5.66 -2.44
N MET A 133 -3.87 -5.54 -3.33
CA MET A 133 -2.94 -4.41 -3.35
C MET A 133 -3.68 -3.10 -3.59
N THR A 134 -4.63 -3.06 -4.53
CA THR A 134 -5.44 -1.87 -4.84
C THR A 134 -6.25 -1.41 -3.62
N ARG A 135 -6.96 -2.32 -2.96
CA ARG A 135 -7.73 -2.03 -1.72
C ARG A 135 -6.84 -1.48 -0.61
N ASN A 136 -5.71 -2.16 -0.36
CA ASN A 136 -4.80 -1.76 0.71
C ASN A 136 -4.10 -0.43 0.40
N PHE A 137 -3.81 -0.16 -0.86
CA PHE A 137 -3.24 1.11 -1.29
C PHE A 137 -4.24 2.25 -1.09
N LEU A 138 -5.49 2.06 -1.51
CA LEU A 138 -6.55 3.05 -1.28
C LEU A 138 -6.80 3.29 0.21
N LYS A 139 -6.77 2.23 1.04
CA LYS A 139 -6.82 2.34 2.50
C LYS A 139 -5.65 3.15 3.05
N TYR A 140 -4.44 2.95 2.54
CA TYR A 140 -3.25 3.72 2.91
C TYR A 140 -3.39 5.21 2.55
N VAL A 141 -3.74 5.52 1.31
CA VAL A 141 -3.92 6.91 0.85
C VAL A 141 -5.05 7.59 1.63
N ALA A 142 -6.18 6.91 1.84
CA ALA A 142 -7.29 7.42 2.64
C ALA A 142 -6.87 7.67 4.09
N HIS A 143 -6.09 6.76 4.68
CA HIS A 143 -5.57 6.91 6.03
C HIS A 143 -4.69 8.15 6.16
N VAL A 144 -3.68 8.30 5.29
CA VAL A 144 -2.77 9.45 5.29
C VAL A 144 -3.53 10.75 5.04
N GLY A 145 -4.46 10.76 4.09
CA GLY A 145 -5.32 11.91 3.80
C GLY A 145 -6.12 12.39 5.01
N ARG A 146 -6.70 11.45 5.78
CA ARG A 146 -7.43 11.74 7.03
C ARG A 146 -6.55 12.42 8.09
N ILE A 147 -5.26 12.12 8.11
CA ILE A 147 -4.31 12.60 9.15
C ILE A 147 -3.32 13.63 8.61
N ARG A 148 -3.61 14.24 7.45
CA ARG A 148 -2.70 15.14 6.72
C ARG A 148 -2.14 16.28 7.58
N ALA A 149 -2.99 16.92 8.39
CA ALA A 149 -2.56 17.98 9.29
C ALA A 149 -1.47 17.50 10.27
N LYS A 150 -1.60 16.27 10.77
CA LYS A 150 -0.60 15.67 11.65
C LYS A 150 0.66 15.29 10.89
N VAL A 151 0.53 14.70 9.70
CA VAL A 151 1.67 14.35 8.83
C VAL A 151 2.54 15.59 8.57
N ASN A 152 1.93 16.72 8.23
CA ASN A 152 2.63 17.99 7.99
C ASN A 152 3.38 18.55 9.21
N VAL A 153 3.02 18.11 10.43
CA VAL A 153 3.67 18.58 11.66
C VAL A 153 4.76 17.62 12.14
N VAL A 154 4.57 16.32 11.92
CA VAL A 154 5.48 15.28 12.44
C VAL A 154 6.50 14.80 11.42
N CYS A 155 6.23 14.93 10.13
CA CYS A 155 7.14 14.55 9.05
C CYS A 155 7.81 15.80 8.47
N ASP A 156 9.05 15.63 8.02
CA ASP A 156 9.75 16.67 7.27
C ASP A 156 9.37 16.66 5.78
N GLY A 157 9.92 17.63 5.04
CA GLY A 157 9.64 17.77 3.60
C GLY A 157 10.13 16.59 2.75
N GLU A 158 11.20 15.90 3.17
CA GLU A 158 11.71 14.73 2.44
C GLU A 158 10.74 13.55 2.59
N GLU A 159 10.26 13.31 3.80
CA GLU A 159 9.32 12.24 4.14
C GLU A 159 7.96 12.43 3.46
N ILE A 160 7.46 13.67 3.45
CA ILE A 160 6.25 14.03 2.70
C ILE A 160 6.49 13.81 1.20
N GLY A 161 7.64 14.22 0.68
CA GLY A 161 8.00 14.02 -0.72
C GLY A 161 8.09 12.54 -1.11
N ARG A 162 8.58 11.67 -0.23
CA ARG A 162 8.60 10.21 -0.44
C ARG A 162 7.19 9.65 -0.56
N PHE A 163 6.29 10.03 0.35
CA PHE A 163 4.88 9.64 0.28
C PHE A 163 4.26 10.03 -1.07
N GLU A 164 4.40 11.28 -1.50
CA GLU A 164 3.77 11.76 -2.74
C GLU A 164 4.33 11.06 -3.98
N ARG A 165 5.63 10.73 -4.01
CA ARG A 165 6.23 9.96 -5.11
C ARG A 165 5.66 8.56 -5.21
N VAL A 166 5.60 7.85 -4.08
CA VAL A 166 5.04 6.49 -3.99
C VAL A 166 3.57 6.49 -4.37
N LYS A 167 2.82 7.45 -3.82
CA LYS A 167 1.41 7.62 -4.12
C LYS A 167 1.21 7.76 -5.63
N LYS A 168 1.86 8.73 -6.27
CA LYS A 168 1.73 8.95 -7.73
C LYS A 168 2.13 7.71 -8.55
N LEU A 169 3.21 7.04 -8.17
CA LEU A 169 3.69 5.85 -8.87
C LEU A 169 2.66 4.71 -8.81
N VAL A 170 2.15 4.40 -7.62
CA VAL A 170 1.21 3.30 -7.42
C VAL A 170 -0.19 3.64 -7.95
N GLU A 171 -0.62 4.91 -7.89
CA GLU A 171 -1.84 5.39 -8.57
C GLU A 171 -1.76 5.16 -10.09
N GLY A 172 -0.58 5.41 -10.69
CA GLY A 172 -0.33 5.17 -12.11
C GLY A 172 -0.51 3.71 -12.53
N PHE A 173 -0.10 2.76 -11.68
CA PHE A 173 -0.29 1.34 -11.96
C PHE A 173 -1.68 0.84 -11.56
N LEU A 174 -2.05 0.95 -10.28
CA LEU A 174 -3.21 0.25 -9.74
C LEU A 174 -4.53 0.99 -9.96
N LEU A 175 -4.50 2.30 -10.21
CA LEU A 175 -5.69 3.14 -10.36
C LEU A 175 -5.85 3.71 -11.77
N GLY A 176 -5.04 3.30 -12.73
CA GLY A 176 -5.04 3.86 -14.08
C GLY A 176 -4.72 5.37 -14.11
N GLY A 177 -3.97 5.86 -13.12
CA GLY A 177 -3.65 7.28 -12.95
C GLY A 177 -4.72 8.11 -12.25
N LEU A 178 -5.84 7.52 -11.85
CA LEU A 178 -6.85 8.19 -11.03
C LEU A 178 -6.37 8.34 -9.58
N THR A 179 -6.76 9.43 -8.94
CA THR A 179 -6.55 9.64 -7.51
C THR A 179 -7.74 9.17 -6.69
N LEU A 180 -7.57 9.03 -5.37
CA LEU A 180 -8.70 8.75 -4.47
C LEU A 180 -9.82 9.81 -4.58
N SER A 181 -9.47 11.06 -4.85
CA SER A 181 -10.43 12.16 -5.04
C SER A 181 -11.22 12.00 -6.35
N ASP A 182 -10.58 11.56 -7.43
CA ASP A 182 -11.27 11.30 -8.69
C ASP A 182 -12.25 10.14 -8.54
N LEU A 183 -11.83 9.07 -7.87
CA LEU A 183 -12.71 7.93 -7.56
C LEU A 183 -13.92 8.35 -6.73
N TYR A 184 -13.76 9.27 -5.77
CA TYR A 184 -14.86 9.82 -4.99
C TYR A 184 -15.84 10.63 -5.85
N GLN A 185 -15.33 11.50 -6.73
CA GLN A 185 -16.18 12.27 -7.63
C GLN A 185 -16.99 11.36 -8.56
N GLN A 186 -16.36 10.30 -9.07
CA GLN A 186 -17.05 9.29 -9.88
C GLN A 186 -18.11 8.51 -9.11
N SER A 187 -17.91 8.23 -7.81
CA SER A 187 -18.92 7.54 -7.02
C SER A 187 -20.14 8.41 -6.77
N VAL A 188 -19.95 9.71 -6.49
CA VAL A 188 -21.05 10.67 -6.28
C VAL A 188 -21.81 10.98 -7.57
N ALA A 189 -21.12 11.05 -8.72
CA ALA A 189 -21.77 11.35 -10.00
C ALA A 189 -22.61 10.19 -10.56
N LYS A 190 -22.51 8.98 -9.97
CA LYS A 190 -23.29 7.79 -10.34
C LYS A 190 -24.52 7.59 -9.44
N GLU A 191 -24.67 8.38 -8.39
CA GLU A 191 -25.86 8.46 -7.53
C GLU A 191 -26.87 9.49 -8.08
#